data_AF-A0A958AE30-F1
#
_entry.id   AF-A0A958AE30-F1
#
_cell.length_a   1.000
_cell.length_b   1.000
_cell.length_c   1.000
_cell.angle_alpha   90.00
_cell.angle_beta   90.00
_cell.angle_gamma   90.00
#
_symmetry.space_group_name_H-M   'P 1'
#
loop_
_entity.id
_entity.type
_entity.pdbx_description
1 polymer ?
#
loop_
_entity_poly.entity_id
_entity_poly.type
_entity_poly.pdbx_seq_one_letter_code
_entity_poly.pdbx_strand_id
1 'polypeptide(L)'
;MNRSQFNYLIGLSAFFIFLLGIISGLGFLWWMTAGSSNQMLNTEALSSREFLFIGLMLILLLVVGYFLHRAFKAYFFTVKELAEQMTLILSANPTHRVQPEGPSEVRQLGQTINAFADRFQSLLADDEAKILKARAQLEEERNRLAALVSELAEGVLVCNLEGQILLYNSRAKQLLSSELDKPVNGSGSGGFVGLGRSVFGLIDYDSITHALEDIGYHLEKESIRPVSNFVTSATNGQLIRARMVPVLDQQKELTGFVLTLEDITQQSEVSTRRDILLQSLTEGTRASLANIRAAIETIEEYPEMDEERLEVFRKIIREEAEMLSEKLNVTISDHTADLRSNWQLDPMLGSNLIWAIRRRFEEKLVIETSVEYEEEDLWLNVDS
;
A
#
# COMPACT_ATOMS: atom_id res chain seq x y z
N MET A 1 -40.33 35.35 14.23
CA MET A 1 -40.62 35.95 15.55
C MET A 1 -40.63 34.82 16.57
N ASN A 2 -39.60 34.75 17.42
CA ASN A 2 -39.28 33.54 18.20
C ASN A 2 -40.32 33.27 19.30
N ARG A 3 -40.62 31.98 19.51
CA ARG A 3 -41.54 31.46 20.54
C ARG A 3 -41.18 31.95 21.96
N SER A 4 -39.90 32.29 22.20
CA SER A 4 -39.43 32.90 23.45
C SER A 4 -39.82 34.38 23.62
N GLN A 5 -39.87 35.16 22.54
CA GLN A 5 -40.38 36.55 22.60
C GLN A 5 -41.90 36.59 22.81
N PHE A 6 -42.61 35.57 22.31
CA PHE A 6 -44.04 35.41 22.56
C PHE A 6 -44.31 35.04 24.03
N ASN A 7 -43.54 34.11 24.60
CA ASN A 7 -43.64 33.77 26.03
C ASN A 7 -43.19 34.93 26.94
N TYR A 8 -42.23 35.76 26.51
CA TYR A 8 -41.84 37.00 27.18
C TYR A 8 -43.00 38.02 27.20
N LEU A 9 -43.68 38.22 26.07
CA LEU A 9 -44.85 39.09 25.98
C LEU A 9 -46.02 38.59 26.84
N ILE A 10 -46.22 37.27 26.92
CA ILE A 10 -47.26 36.66 27.76
C ILE A 10 -46.93 36.78 29.25
N GLY A 11 -45.69 36.53 29.66
CA GLY A 11 -45.28 36.68 31.06
C GLY A 11 -45.38 38.14 31.53
N LEU A 12 -44.94 39.07 30.67
CA LEU A 12 -45.03 40.50 30.95
C LEU A 12 -46.49 40.97 31.00
N SER A 13 -47.36 40.50 30.08
CA SER A 13 -48.77 40.88 30.06
C SER A 13 -49.54 40.28 31.23
N ALA A 14 -49.30 39.01 31.58
CA ALA A 14 -49.94 38.37 32.73
C ALA A 14 -49.57 39.06 34.06
N PHE A 15 -48.32 39.51 34.20
CA PHE A 15 -47.88 40.25 35.39
C PHE A 15 -48.45 41.68 35.42
N PHE A 16 -48.50 42.38 34.28
CA PHE A 16 -49.18 43.67 34.21
C PHE A 16 -50.68 43.55 34.52
N ILE A 17 -51.34 42.49 34.06
CA ILE A 17 -52.75 42.20 34.36
C ILE A 17 -52.94 41.91 35.85
N PHE A 18 -52.06 41.10 36.46
CA PHE A 18 -52.11 40.81 37.89
C PHE A 18 -51.92 42.07 38.75
N LEU A 19 -50.97 42.91 38.36
CA LEU A 19 -50.66 44.14 39.05
C LEU A 19 -51.75 45.21 38.85
N LEU A 20 -52.34 45.29 37.64
CA LEU A 20 -53.52 46.11 37.37
C LEU A 20 -54.74 45.62 38.18
N GLY A 21 -54.87 44.31 38.38
CA GLY A 21 -55.88 43.69 39.24
C GLY A 21 -55.72 44.08 40.72
N ILE A 22 -54.48 44.08 41.23
CA ILE A 22 -54.18 44.53 42.60
C ILE A 22 -54.45 46.04 42.75
N ILE A 23 -54.08 46.85 41.77
CA ILE A 23 -54.34 48.30 41.77
C ILE A 23 -55.85 48.57 41.72
N SER A 24 -56.58 47.85 40.86
CA SER A 24 -58.04 47.95 40.78
C SER A 24 -58.71 47.49 42.08
N GLY A 25 -58.21 46.43 42.71
CA GLY A 25 -58.68 45.94 44.01
C GLY A 25 -58.43 46.93 45.16
N LEU A 26 -57.26 47.56 45.21
CA LEU A 26 -56.94 48.61 46.19
C LEU A 26 -57.75 49.89 45.94
N GLY A 27 -57.95 50.28 44.68
CA GLY A 27 -58.83 51.39 44.31
C GLY A 27 -60.29 51.13 44.68
N PHE A 28 -60.77 49.89 44.49
CA PHE A 28 -62.12 49.47 44.89
C PHE A 28 -62.29 49.43 46.41
N LEU A 29 -61.32 48.90 47.15
CA LEU A 29 -61.28 48.95 48.62
C LEU A 29 -61.31 50.40 49.12
N TRP A 30 -60.53 51.28 48.47
CA TRP A 30 -60.51 52.70 48.81
C TRP A 30 -61.87 53.38 48.56
N TRP A 31 -62.50 53.11 47.40
CA TRP A 31 -63.86 53.56 47.09
C TRP A 31 -64.89 53.08 48.11
N MET A 32 -64.78 51.82 48.54
CA MET A 32 -65.65 51.23 49.57
C MET A 32 -65.45 51.89 50.95
N THR A 33 -64.22 52.30 51.29
CA THR A 33 -63.92 53.03 52.54
C THR A 33 -64.23 54.53 52.48
N ALA A 34 -64.23 55.13 51.29
CA ALA A 34 -64.59 56.54 51.09
C ALA A 34 -66.10 56.77 51.26
N GLY A 35 -66.93 55.74 51.05
CA GLY A 35 -68.38 55.80 51.20
C GLY A 35 -68.91 55.81 52.65
N SER A 36 -68.07 55.60 53.67
CA SER A 36 -68.53 55.43 55.07
C SER A 36 -68.03 56.49 56.06
N SER A 37 -67.48 57.62 55.60
CA SER A 37 -67.20 58.77 56.48
C SER A 37 -67.93 60.02 56.00
N ASN A 38 -69.12 60.22 56.60
CA ASN A 38 -69.93 61.41 56.44
C ASN A 38 -69.22 62.69 56.92
N GLN A 39 -69.38 63.75 56.12
CA GLN A 39 -69.69 65.13 56.49
C GLN A 39 -68.80 65.85 57.52
N MET A 40 -67.91 66.72 57.03
CA MET A 40 -68.01 68.18 57.09
C MET A 40 -66.60 68.79 56.97
N LEU A 41 -66.49 69.82 56.12
CA LEU A 41 -65.34 70.70 55.85
C LEU A 41 -64.28 70.17 54.87
N ASN A 42 -64.11 70.96 53.80
CA ASN A 42 -63.03 71.00 52.80
C ASN A 42 -63.19 70.11 51.55
N THR A 43 -64.10 70.52 50.66
CA THR A 43 -64.24 70.01 49.29
C THR A 43 -63.18 70.49 48.30
N GLU A 44 -62.13 71.23 48.71
CA GLU A 44 -61.04 71.64 47.81
C GLU A 44 -59.68 70.97 48.09
N ALA A 45 -59.54 70.22 49.19
CA ALA A 45 -58.25 69.58 49.54
C ALA A 45 -58.17 68.08 49.21
N LEU A 46 -59.29 67.41 48.93
CA LEU A 46 -59.31 65.97 48.64
C LEU A 46 -58.78 65.61 47.24
N SER A 47 -58.92 66.51 46.25
CA SER A 47 -58.49 66.23 44.87
C SER A 47 -56.97 66.06 44.76
N SER A 48 -56.17 66.75 45.58
CA SER A 48 -54.71 66.71 45.50
C SER A 48 -54.06 65.47 46.13
N ARG A 49 -54.75 64.80 47.08
CA ARG A 49 -54.19 63.64 47.79
C ARG A 49 -54.33 62.35 46.96
N GLU A 50 -55.38 62.24 46.16
CA GLU A 50 -55.58 61.11 45.24
C GLU A 50 -54.50 61.05 44.15
N PHE A 51 -54.14 62.21 43.57
CA PHE A 51 -53.05 62.27 42.57
C PHE A 51 -51.69 61.85 43.14
N LEU A 52 -51.39 62.17 44.41
CA LEU A 52 -50.14 61.78 45.06
C LEU A 52 -50.04 60.26 45.30
N PHE A 53 -51.11 59.62 45.73
CA PHE A 53 -51.12 58.15 45.92
C PHE A 53 -51.00 57.40 44.61
N ILE A 54 -51.70 57.85 43.56
CA ILE A 54 -51.58 57.27 42.21
C ILE A 54 -50.16 57.46 41.68
N GLY A 55 -49.56 58.64 41.87
CA GLY A 55 -48.17 58.92 41.48
C GLY A 55 -47.15 58.03 42.19
N LEU A 56 -47.28 57.86 43.51
CA LEU A 56 -46.41 56.98 44.30
C LEU A 56 -46.51 55.52 43.86
N MET A 57 -47.74 55.03 43.60
CA MET A 57 -47.97 53.68 43.10
C MET A 57 -47.33 53.46 41.72
N LEU A 58 -47.44 54.45 40.83
CA LEU A 58 -46.85 54.38 39.49
C LEU A 58 -45.31 54.38 39.55
N ILE A 59 -44.72 55.13 40.48
CA ILE A 59 -43.28 55.12 40.73
C ILE A 59 -42.84 53.77 41.30
N LEU A 60 -43.57 53.22 42.28
CA LEU A 60 -43.27 51.90 42.85
C LEU A 60 -43.31 50.81 41.76
N LEU A 61 -44.32 50.86 40.88
CA LEU A 61 -44.46 49.97 39.75
C LEU A 61 -43.27 50.09 38.78
N LEU A 62 -42.84 51.31 38.47
CA LEU A 62 -41.65 51.54 37.64
C LEU A 62 -40.38 50.99 38.26
N VAL A 63 -40.18 51.18 39.58
CA VAL A 63 -39.00 50.69 40.29
C VAL A 63 -38.98 49.16 40.36
N VAL A 64 -40.11 48.55 40.71
CA VAL A 64 -40.25 47.08 40.75
C VAL A 64 -40.09 46.49 39.35
N GLY A 65 -40.72 47.10 38.34
CA GLY A 65 -40.57 46.72 36.93
C GLY A 65 -39.13 46.84 36.44
N TYR A 66 -38.41 47.89 36.83
CA TYR A 66 -37.00 48.07 36.49
C TYR A 66 -36.11 47.00 37.14
N PHE A 67 -36.30 46.72 38.42
CA PHE A 67 -35.54 45.67 39.13
C PHE A 67 -35.81 44.28 38.57
N LEU A 68 -37.08 43.94 38.30
CA LEU A 68 -37.45 42.68 37.64
C LEU A 68 -36.89 42.60 36.23
N HIS A 69 -36.98 43.67 35.43
CA HIS A 69 -36.40 43.71 34.09
C HIS A 69 -34.89 43.46 34.14
N ARG A 70 -34.17 44.06 35.09
CA ARG A 70 -32.73 43.87 35.27
C ARG A 70 -32.39 42.43 35.69
N ALA A 71 -33.12 41.86 36.65
CA ALA A 71 -32.91 40.49 37.12
C ALA A 71 -33.20 39.45 36.03
N PHE A 72 -34.31 39.60 35.31
CA PHE A 72 -34.65 38.71 34.19
C PHE A 72 -33.66 38.84 33.03
N LYS A 73 -33.21 40.07 32.72
CA LYS A 73 -32.21 40.28 31.66
C LYS A 73 -30.89 39.60 31.99
N ALA A 74 -30.43 39.69 33.24
CA ALA A 74 -29.20 39.03 33.69
C ALA A 74 -29.29 37.51 33.67
N TYR A 75 -30.44 36.91 33.96
CA TYR A 75 -30.58 35.44 33.98
C TYR A 75 -30.76 34.84 32.59
N PHE A 76 -31.62 35.42 31.74
CA PHE A 76 -31.98 34.84 30.45
C PHE A 76 -30.98 35.13 29.33
N PHE A 77 -30.33 36.30 29.32
CA PHE A 77 -29.33 36.58 28.29
C PHE A 77 -28.10 35.67 28.45
N THR A 78 -27.64 35.47 29.68
CA THR A 78 -26.45 34.68 29.94
C THR A 78 -26.63 33.21 29.57
N VAL A 79 -27.79 32.59 29.84
CA VAL A 79 -28.03 31.18 29.45
C VAL A 79 -28.08 31.00 27.93
N LYS A 80 -28.63 31.98 27.19
CA LYS A 80 -28.64 31.92 25.72
C LYS A 80 -27.23 32.06 25.16
N GLU A 81 -26.43 32.95 25.73
CA GLU A 81 -25.04 33.17 25.35
C GLU A 81 -24.17 31.95 25.65
N LEU A 82 -24.39 31.27 26.80
CA LEU A 82 -23.77 29.98 27.11
C LEU A 82 -24.11 28.91 26.06
N ALA A 83 -25.36 28.85 25.59
CA ALA A 83 -25.78 27.88 24.57
C ALA A 83 -25.16 28.17 23.19
N GLU A 84 -25.09 29.45 22.79
CA GLU A 84 -24.41 29.88 21.56
C GLU A 84 -22.90 29.57 21.64
N GLN A 85 -22.25 29.87 22.77
CA GLN A 85 -20.84 29.56 22.99
C GLN A 85 -20.56 28.05 23.04
N MET A 86 -21.45 27.24 23.61
CA MET A 86 -21.31 25.78 23.57
C MET A 86 -21.47 25.22 22.14
N THR A 87 -22.35 25.82 21.34
CA THR A 87 -22.48 25.47 19.93
C THR A 87 -21.21 25.81 19.16
N LEU A 88 -20.56 26.94 19.47
CA LEU A 88 -19.27 27.32 18.88
C LEU A 88 -18.14 26.35 19.25
N ILE A 89 -18.09 25.90 20.50
CA ILE A 89 -17.10 24.90 20.97
C ILE A 89 -17.27 23.57 20.21
N LEU A 90 -18.51 23.13 20.01
CA LEU A 90 -18.80 21.85 19.35
C LEU A 90 -18.62 21.89 17.82
N SER A 91 -18.85 23.03 17.18
CA SER A 91 -18.92 23.10 15.70
C SER A 91 -17.74 23.80 15.02
N ALA A 92 -17.15 24.81 15.65
CA ALA A 92 -16.25 25.72 14.95
C ALA A 92 -14.90 25.91 15.64
N ASN A 93 -14.85 25.96 16.98
CA ASN A 93 -13.61 26.19 17.70
C ASN A 93 -13.58 25.49 19.08
N PRO A 94 -13.06 24.25 19.16
CA PRO A 94 -12.92 23.50 20.41
C PRO A 94 -12.05 24.20 21.48
N THR A 95 -11.21 25.17 21.08
CA THR A 95 -10.36 25.93 22.01
C THR A 95 -11.08 27.12 22.66
N HIS A 96 -12.30 27.45 22.21
CA HIS A 96 -13.07 28.53 22.80
C HIS A 96 -13.44 28.19 24.25
N ARG A 97 -13.39 29.20 25.13
CA ARG A 97 -13.76 29.08 26.54
C ARG A 97 -14.77 30.15 26.89
N VAL A 98 -15.74 29.74 27.68
CA VAL A 98 -16.84 30.58 28.14
C VAL A 98 -16.37 31.43 29.32
N GLN A 99 -16.59 32.75 29.26
CA GLN A 99 -16.37 33.63 30.41
C GLN A 99 -17.57 33.56 31.35
N PRO A 100 -17.40 33.15 32.62
CA PRO A 100 -18.54 32.88 33.49
C PRO A 100 -19.02 34.17 34.18
N GLU A 101 -19.73 35.01 33.44
CA GLU A 101 -20.41 36.19 33.99
C GLU A 101 -21.81 35.82 34.53
N GLY A 102 -22.25 36.43 35.63
CA GLY A 102 -23.60 36.22 36.20
C GLY A 102 -23.66 35.67 37.63
N PRO A 103 -24.87 35.27 38.09
CA PRO A 103 -25.12 34.66 39.40
C PRO A 103 -24.32 33.38 39.63
N SER A 104 -24.22 32.92 40.89
CA SER A 104 -23.41 31.76 41.31
C SER A 104 -23.67 30.49 40.49
N GLU A 105 -24.93 30.23 40.17
CA GLU A 105 -25.38 29.03 39.48
C GLU A 105 -24.93 29.04 38.01
N VAL A 106 -24.98 30.21 37.38
CA VAL A 106 -24.57 30.41 35.99
C VAL A 106 -23.05 30.34 35.86
N ARG A 107 -22.32 30.85 36.86
CA ARG A 107 -20.86 30.74 36.93
C ARG A 107 -20.41 29.29 37.07
N GLN A 108 -21.09 28.50 37.90
CA GLN A 108 -20.82 27.07 38.08
C GLN A 108 -21.08 26.27 36.79
N LEU A 109 -22.15 26.61 36.06
CA LEU A 109 -22.44 26.00 34.76
C LEU A 109 -21.36 26.33 33.71
N GLY A 110 -20.93 27.59 33.62
CA GLY A 110 -19.83 28.01 32.73
C GLY A 110 -18.51 27.29 33.03
N GLN A 111 -18.18 27.10 34.32
CA GLN A 111 -17.00 26.32 34.73
C GLN A 111 -17.11 24.84 34.33
N THR A 112 -18.29 24.24 34.49
CA THR A 112 -18.53 22.83 34.10
C THR A 112 -18.43 22.65 32.58
N ILE A 113 -18.95 23.62 31.81
CA ILE A 113 -18.83 23.63 30.34
C ILE A 113 -17.36 23.77 29.92
N ASN A 114 -16.58 24.63 30.59
CA ASN A 114 -15.15 24.76 30.30
C ASN A 114 -14.38 23.47 30.62
N ALA A 115 -14.67 22.81 31.75
CA ALA A 115 -14.06 21.52 32.08
C ALA A 115 -14.44 20.41 31.07
N PHE A 116 -15.66 20.45 30.52
CA PHE A 116 -16.06 19.58 29.42
C PHE A 116 -15.28 19.89 28.13
N ALA A 117 -15.14 21.17 27.78
CA ALA A 117 -14.38 21.61 26.60
C ALA A 117 -12.91 21.18 26.69
N ASP A 118 -12.29 21.26 27.89
CA ASP A 118 -10.93 20.78 28.12
C ASP A 118 -10.80 19.27 27.86
N ARG A 119 -11.72 18.45 28.40
CA ARG A 119 -11.73 17.00 28.17
C ARG A 119 -12.01 16.63 26.72
N PHE A 120 -12.91 17.36 26.06
CA PHE A 120 -13.23 17.13 24.68
C PHE A 120 -12.03 17.46 23.77
N GLN A 121 -11.35 18.58 24.04
CA GLN A 121 -10.14 18.95 23.32
C GLN A 121 -9.01 17.95 23.53
N SER A 122 -8.80 17.42 24.74
CA SER A 122 -7.79 16.39 24.98
C SER A 122 -8.08 15.10 24.22
N LEU A 123 -9.34 14.66 24.17
CA LEU A 123 -9.73 13.47 23.41
C LEU A 123 -9.50 13.65 21.91
N LEU A 124 -9.87 14.80 21.35
CA LEU A 124 -9.61 15.10 19.93
C LEU A 124 -8.11 15.09 19.63
N ALA A 125 -7.29 15.69 20.49
CA ALA A 125 -5.84 15.70 20.33
C ALA A 125 -5.23 14.29 20.42
N ASP A 126 -5.71 13.45 21.35
CA ASP A 126 -5.26 12.07 21.50
C ASP A 126 -5.61 11.22 20.28
N ASP A 127 -6.82 11.39 19.72
CA ASP A 127 -7.25 10.66 18.53
C ASP A 127 -6.49 11.10 17.29
N GLU A 128 -6.26 12.40 17.09
CA GLU A 128 -5.38 12.90 16.03
C GLU A 128 -3.96 12.33 16.17
N ALA A 129 -3.40 12.32 17.39
CA ALA A 129 -2.07 11.75 17.64
C ALA A 129 -2.01 10.24 17.34
N LYS A 130 -3.05 9.48 17.69
CA LYS A 130 -3.14 8.05 17.34
C LYS A 130 -3.24 7.82 15.84
N ILE A 131 -4.06 8.61 15.14
CA ILE A 131 -4.22 8.52 13.68
C ILE A 131 -2.89 8.83 12.99
N LEU A 132 -2.18 9.88 13.43
CA LEU A 132 -0.87 10.22 12.88
C LEU A 132 0.16 9.12 13.11
N LYS A 133 0.21 8.52 14.31
CA LYS A 133 1.10 7.39 14.60
C LYS A 133 0.78 6.15 13.77
N ALA A 134 -0.50 5.79 13.67
CA ALA A 134 -0.93 4.64 12.88
C ALA A 134 -0.64 4.84 11.38
N ARG A 135 -0.85 6.05 10.85
CA ARG A 135 -0.47 6.39 9.47
C ARG A 135 1.03 6.32 9.25
N ALA A 136 1.84 6.86 10.16
CA ALA A 136 3.30 6.80 10.05
C ALA A 136 3.81 5.34 10.05
N GLN A 137 3.26 4.47 10.91
CA GLN A 137 3.61 3.04 10.94
C GLN A 137 3.24 2.34 9.63
N LEU A 138 2.04 2.59 9.10
CA LEU A 138 1.63 2.03 7.82
C LEU A 138 2.49 2.53 6.65
N GLU A 139 2.90 3.79 6.65
CA GLU A 139 3.82 4.32 5.64
C GLU A 139 5.21 3.70 5.76
N GLU A 140 5.72 3.48 6.97
CA GLU A 140 7.01 2.80 7.20
C GLU A 140 6.97 1.34 6.71
N GLU A 141 5.92 0.59 7.06
CA GLU A 141 5.72 -0.77 6.55
C GLU A 141 5.60 -0.80 5.03
N ARG A 142 4.80 0.10 4.45
CA ARG A 142 4.65 0.21 2.99
C ARG A 142 6.00 0.52 2.32
N ASN A 143 6.77 1.45 2.86
CA ASN A 143 8.08 1.81 2.33
C ASN A 143 9.07 0.66 2.45
N ARG A 144 9.05 -0.09 3.56
CA ARG A 144 9.88 -1.27 3.75
C ARG A 144 9.51 -2.39 2.76
N LEU A 145 8.22 -2.64 2.54
CA LEU A 145 7.77 -3.61 1.54
C LEU A 145 8.16 -3.18 0.13
N ALA A 146 8.03 -1.89 -0.21
CA ALA A 146 8.44 -1.36 -1.50
C ALA A 146 9.96 -1.50 -1.72
N ALA A 147 10.77 -1.27 -0.68
CA ALA A 147 12.22 -1.45 -0.74
C ALA A 147 12.60 -2.93 -0.96
N LEU A 148 12.03 -3.84 -0.18
CA LEU A 148 12.27 -5.27 -0.32
C LEU A 148 11.87 -5.80 -1.70
N VAL A 149 10.72 -5.37 -2.22
CA VAL A 149 10.23 -5.78 -3.56
C VAL A 149 11.07 -5.16 -4.69
N SER A 150 11.71 -4.01 -4.45
CA SER A 150 12.61 -3.38 -5.41
C SER A 150 14.00 -4.01 -5.46
N GLU A 151 14.43 -4.72 -4.41
CA GLU A 151 15.72 -5.44 -4.39
C GLU A 151 15.63 -6.86 -4.97
N LEU A 152 14.41 -7.35 -5.25
CA LEU A 152 14.25 -8.66 -5.89
C LEU A 152 14.85 -8.65 -7.31
N ALA A 153 15.68 -9.66 -7.60
CA ALA A 153 16.28 -9.87 -8.92
C ALA A 153 15.24 -10.19 -10.00
N GLU A 154 14.08 -10.72 -9.59
CA GLU A 154 12.95 -11.06 -10.45
C GLU A 154 11.99 -9.87 -10.62
N GLY A 155 11.42 -9.73 -11.82
CA GLY A 155 10.35 -8.77 -12.08
C GLY A 155 9.02 -9.28 -11.55
N VAL A 156 8.36 -8.56 -10.63
CA VAL A 156 7.06 -8.94 -10.07
C VAL A 156 5.96 -8.03 -10.60
N LEU A 157 4.87 -8.63 -11.10
CA LEU A 157 3.67 -7.96 -11.60
C LEU A 157 2.44 -8.59 -10.94
N VAL A 158 1.50 -7.79 -10.45
CA VAL A 158 0.21 -8.26 -9.91
C VAL A 158 -0.90 -7.75 -10.80
N CYS A 159 -1.76 -8.64 -11.28
CA CYS A 159 -2.86 -8.33 -12.17
C CYS A 159 -4.20 -8.81 -11.61
N ASN A 160 -5.28 -8.13 -11.99
CA ASN A 160 -6.65 -8.64 -11.82
C ASN A 160 -6.98 -9.70 -12.90
N LEU A 161 -8.17 -10.30 -12.81
CA LEU A 161 -8.67 -11.29 -13.80
C LEU A 161 -8.74 -10.72 -15.21
N GLU A 162 -9.02 -9.42 -15.34
CA GLU A 162 -9.08 -8.71 -16.62
C GLU A 162 -7.68 -8.38 -17.19
N GLY A 163 -6.61 -8.79 -16.51
CA GLY A 163 -5.23 -8.55 -16.92
C GLY A 163 -4.75 -7.10 -16.73
N GLN A 164 -5.42 -6.30 -15.91
CA GLN A 164 -4.99 -4.94 -15.53
C GLN A 164 -3.93 -5.01 -14.42
N ILE A 165 -2.85 -4.27 -14.61
CA ILE A 165 -1.71 -4.22 -13.68
C ILE A 165 -2.08 -3.41 -12.44
N LEU A 166 -2.14 -4.07 -11.29
CA LEU A 166 -2.38 -3.46 -9.97
C LEU A 166 -1.07 -3.03 -9.29
N LEU A 167 -0.01 -3.83 -9.41
CA LEU A 167 1.30 -3.56 -8.82
C LEU A 167 2.39 -4.04 -9.77
N TYR A 168 3.53 -3.34 -9.77
CA TYR A 168 4.73 -3.76 -10.48
C TYR A 168 5.98 -3.27 -9.73
N ASN A 169 7.07 -4.04 -9.79
CA ASN A 169 8.37 -3.60 -9.27
C ASN A 169 9.23 -2.92 -10.36
N SER A 170 10.31 -2.27 -9.93
CA SER A 170 11.26 -1.58 -10.81
C SER A 170 11.87 -2.52 -11.85
N ARG A 171 12.15 -3.78 -11.47
CA ARG A 171 12.70 -4.80 -12.36
C ARG A 171 11.72 -5.22 -13.46
N ALA A 172 10.45 -5.48 -13.13
CA ALA A 172 9.41 -5.78 -14.11
C ALA A 172 9.24 -4.63 -15.11
N LYS A 173 9.34 -3.38 -14.63
CA LYS A 173 9.34 -2.23 -15.51
C LYS A 173 10.52 -2.29 -16.49
N GLN A 174 11.75 -2.51 -16.03
CA GLN A 174 12.94 -2.58 -16.89
C GLN A 174 12.88 -3.71 -17.92
N LEU A 175 12.39 -4.89 -17.51
CA LEU A 175 12.28 -6.06 -18.38
C LEU A 175 11.25 -5.87 -19.49
N LEU A 176 10.16 -5.17 -19.20
CA LEU A 176 9.05 -4.98 -20.14
C LEU A 176 9.09 -3.64 -20.88
N SER A 177 9.83 -2.65 -20.38
CA SER A 177 10.01 -1.36 -21.05
C SER A 177 11.04 -1.49 -22.17
N SER A 178 10.62 -1.17 -23.39
CA SER A 178 11.55 -0.99 -24.50
C SER A 178 12.30 0.33 -24.34
N GLU A 179 13.63 0.32 -24.52
CA GLU A 179 14.52 1.49 -24.48
C GLU A 179 14.17 2.58 -25.54
N LEU A 180 13.21 2.30 -26.44
CA LEU A 180 12.73 3.22 -27.48
C LEU A 180 11.64 4.22 -27.03
N ASP A 181 11.22 4.23 -25.77
CA ASP A 181 10.18 5.14 -25.26
C ASP A 181 10.68 6.59 -25.08
N LYS A 182 10.85 7.32 -26.19
CA LYS A 182 10.58 8.76 -26.19
C LYS A 182 9.06 8.96 -26.12
N PRO A 183 8.53 9.91 -25.33
CA PRO A 183 7.11 10.16 -25.24
C PRO A 183 6.62 10.81 -26.54
N VAL A 184 6.14 10.01 -27.49
CA VAL A 184 5.36 10.54 -28.61
C VAL A 184 3.91 10.61 -28.17
N ASN A 185 3.47 11.83 -27.91
CA ASN A 185 2.07 12.17 -27.68
C ASN A 185 1.22 11.65 -28.85
N GLY A 186 0.30 10.74 -28.56
CA GLY A 186 -0.78 10.37 -29.47
C GLY A 186 -0.89 8.87 -29.70
N SER A 187 -1.89 8.25 -29.06
CA SER A 187 -2.62 7.06 -29.53
C SER A 187 -1.79 6.06 -30.35
N GLY A 188 -0.90 5.34 -29.65
CA GLY A 188 -0.20 4.19 -30.20
C GLY A 188 0.05 3.20 -29.07
N SER A 189 -0.32 1.95 -29.30
CA SER A 189 -0.16 0.82 -28.37
C SER A 189 1.33 0.49 -28.14
N GLY A 190 2.05 1.38 -27.46
CA GLY A 190 3.45 1.21 -27.07
C GLY A 190 3.57 0.97 -25.57
N GLY A 191 3.99 -0.25 -25.20
CA GLY A 191 5.15 -0.56 -24.36
C GLY A 191 5.32 -0.01 -22.94
N PHE A 192 4.44 0.85 -22.42
CA PHE A 192 4.66 1.43 -21.09
C PHE A 192 3.94 0.65 -19.98
N VAL A 193 4.71 0.10 -19.03
CA VAL A 193 4.21 -0.53 -17.79
C VAL A 193 3.64 0.55 -16.88
N GLY A 194 2.32 0.54 -16.67
CA GLY A 194 1.61 1.52 -15.85
C GLY A 194 0.45 0.89 -15.08
N LEU A 195 0.16 1.45 -13.90
CA LEU A 195 -0.98 1.03 -13.06
C LEU A 195 -2.29 1.16 -13.87
N GLY A 196 -3.14 0.13 -13.79
CA GLY A 196 -4.43 0.06 -14.49
C GLY A 196 -4.34 -0.24 -15.99
N ARG A 197 -3.15 -0.42 -16.56
CA ARG A 197 -2.98 -0.81 -17.97
C ARG A 197 -3.05 -2.34 -18.11
N SER A 198 -3.50 -2.81 -19.27
CA SER A 198 -3.54 -4.23 -19.58
C SER A 198 -2.14 -4.83 -19.83
N VAL A 199 -1.90 -6.01 -19.27
CA VAL A 199 -0.70 -6.84 -19.44
C VAL A 199 -0.55 -7.41 -20.85
N PHE A 200 -1.67 -7.58 -21.58
CA PHE A 200 -1.69 -8.14 -22.94
C PHE A 200 -1.01 -7.24 -23.99
N GLY A 201 -0.72 -5.98 -23.66
CA GLY A 201 0.08 -5.10 -24.50
C GLY A 201 1.60 -5.29 -24.36
N LEU A 202 2.04 -6.07 -23.37
CA LEU A 202 3.46 -6.25 -23.01
C LEU A 202 3.91 -7.71 -23.14
N ILE A 203 3.00 -8.65 -22.87
CA ILE A 203 3.20 -10.08 -22.96
C ILE A 203 2.14 -10.64 -23.93
N ASP A 204 2.53 -11.64 -24.70
CA ASP A 204 1.64 -12.30 -25.66
C ASP A 204 0.37 -12.85 -25.00
N TYR A 205 -0.77 -12.60 -25.63
CA TYR A 205 -2.08 -12.94 -25.12
C TYR A 205 -2.26 -14.44 -24.95
N ASP A 206 -1.79 -15.22 -25.93
CA ASP A 206 -1.96 -16.67 -25.97
C ASP A 206 -1.19 -17.33 -24.81
N SER A 207 0.01 -16.82 -24.51
CA SER A 207 0.83 -17.30 -23.39
C SER A 207 0.14 -17.13 -22.03
N ILE A 208 -0.51 -15.98 -21.79
CA ILE A 208 -1.24 -15.71 -20.54
C ILE A 208 -2.51 -16.54 -20.46
N THR A 209 -3.23 -16.67 -21.57
CA THR A 209 -4.49 -17.43 -21.63
C THR A 209 -4.24 -18.90 -21.31
N HIS A 210 -3.24 -19.52 -21.92
CA HIS A 210 -2.84 -20.88 -21.60
C HIS A 210 -2.42 -21.06 -20.14
N ALA A 211 -1.67 -20.10 -19.58
CA ALA A 211 -1.26 -20.17 -18.18
C ALA A 211 -2.46 -20.07 -17.20
N LEU A 212 -3.47 -19.26 -17.53
CA LEU A 212 -4.71 -19.16 -16.75
C LEU A 212 -5.56 -20.42 -16.86
N GLU A 213 -5.66 -21.02 -18.06
CA GLU A 213 -6.35 -22.31 -18.28
C GLU A 213 -5.70 -23.43 -17.47
N ASP A 214 -4.37 -23.53 -17.49
CA ASP A 214 -3.60 -24.49 -16.69
C ASP A 214 -3.90 -24.31 -15.19
N ILE A 215 -3.84 -23.08 -14.69
CA ILE A 215 -4.13 -22.77 -13.29
C ILE A 215 -5.57 -23.14 -12.93
N GLY A 216 -6.54 -22.85 -13.79
CA GLY A 216 -7.94 -23.23 -13.61
C GLY A 216 -8.09 -24.75 -13.46
N TYR A 217 -7.47 -25.51 -14.35
CA TYR A 217 -7.47 -26.98 -14.30
C TYR A 217 -6.80 -27.52 -13.02
N HIS A 218 -5.70 -26.90 -12.58
CA HIS A 218 -5.01 -27.30 -11.35
C HIS A 218 -5.81 -26.95 -10.08
N LEU A 219 -6.58 -25.87 -10.09
CA LEU A 219 -7.49 -25.48 -9.00
C LEU A 219 -8.68 -26.44 -8.89
N GLU A 220 -9.27 -26.87 -10.00
CA GLU A 220 -10.35 -27.87 -10.01
C GLU A 220 -9.89 -29.23 -9.46
N LYS A 221 -8.62 -29.57 -9.65
CA LYS A 221 -8.02 -30.83 -9.16
C LYS A 221 -7.49 -30.77 -7.73
N GLU A 222 -7.75 -29.70 -6.98
CA GLU A 222 -7.21 -29.47 -5.62
C GLU A 222 -5.68 -29.66 -5.53
N SER A 223 -4.94 -29.21 -6.55
CA SER A 223 -3.48 -29.28 -6.53
C SER A 223 -2.88 -28.34 -5.46
N ILE A 224 -1.87 -28.83 -4.74
CA ILE A 224 -1.28 -28.15 -3.57
C ILE A 224 -0.61 -26.81 -3.93
N ARG A 225 -0.21 -26.61 -5.20
CA ARG A 225 0.36 -25.35 -5.73
C ARG A 225 0.07 -25.21 -7.24
N PRO A 226 -1.01 -24.52 -7.64
CA PRO A 226 -1.26 -24.21 -9.05
C PRO A 226 -0.27 -23.15 -9.52
N VAL A 227 0.85 -23.57 -10.12
CA VAL A 227 1.85 -22.68 -10.72
C VAL A 227 1.97 -23.05 -12.19
N SER A 228 1.82 -22.07 -13.08
CA SER A 228 2.09 -22.25 -14.52
C SER A 228 3.34 -21.46 -14.89
N ASN A 229 4.23 -22.08 -15.66
CA ASN A 229 5.45 -21.44 -16.17
C ASN A 229 5.37 -21.40 -17.69
N PHE A 230 5.66 -20.26 -18.28
CA PHE A 230 5.75 -20.10 -19.73
C PHE A 230 6.95 -19.23 -20.10
N VAL A 231 7.40 -19.35 -21.34
CA VAL A 231 8.47 -18.51 -21.89
C VAL A 231 7.88 -17.68 -23.01
N THR A 232 8.17 -16.39 -23.00
CA THR A 232 7.64 -15.43 -23.98
C THR A 232 8.75 -14.46 -24.39
N SER A 233 8.68 -13.96 -25.62
CA SER A 233 9.57 -12.90 -26.08
C SER A 233 8.95 -11.55 -25.69
N ALA A 234 9.69 -10.74 -24.96
CA ALA A 234 9.29 -9.36 -24.73
C ALA A 234 9.42 -8.51 -26.00
N THR A 235 8.75 -7.36 -26.01
CA THR A 235 8.77 -6.39 -27.12
C THR A 235 10.15 -5.81 -27.40
N ASN A 236 11.10 -5.94 -26.47
CA ASN A 236 12.50 -5.54 -26.61
C ASN A 236 13.40 -6.67 -27.19
N GLY A 237 12.84 -7.84 -27.54
CA GLY A 237 13.58 -8.98 -28.07
C GLY A 237 14.24 -9.87 -27.01
N GLN A 238 14.04 -9.60 -25.72
CA GLN A 238 14.52 -10.47 -24.64
C GLN A 238 13.62 -11.69 -24.48
N LEU A 239 14.22 -12.84 -24.15
CA LEU A 239 13.50 -14.04 -23.73
C LEU A 239 13.22 -13.96 -22.23
N ILE A 240 11.93 -13.91 -21.89
CA ILE A 240 11.48 -13.83 -20.52
C ILE A 240 10.80 -15.13 -20.13
N ARG A 241 11.24 -15.73 -19.03
CA ARG A 241 10.51 -16.77 -18.34
C ARG A 241 9.53 -16.11 -17.38
N ALA A 242 8.24 -16.38 -17.57
CA ALA A 242 7.18 -15.92 -16.72
C ALA A 242 6.62 -17.09 -15.90
N ARG A 243 6.52 -16.90 -14.59
CA ARG A 243 5.86 -17.81 -13.66
C ARG A 243 4.61 -17.13 -13.11
N MET A 244 3.47 -17.76 -13.32
CA MET A 244 2.15 -17.31 -12.90
C MET A 244 1.68 -18.06 -11.65
N VAL A 245 1.22 -17.31 -10.66
CA VAL A 245 0.63 -17.83 -9.42
C VAL A 245 -0.73 -17.18 -9.21
N PRO A 246 -1.82 -17.93 -8.96
CA PRO A 246 -3.12 -17.35 -8.71
C PRO A 246 -3.20 -16.65 -7.35
N VAL A 247 -3.98 -15.58 -7.31
CA VAL A 247 -4.42 -14.93 -6.07
C VAL A 247 -5.86 -15.36 -5.82
N LEU A 248 -6.10 -15.96 -4.66
CA LEU A 248 -7.40 -16.47 -4.26
C LEU A 248 -7.97 -15.63 -3.11
N ASP A 249 -9.29 -15.40 -3.10
CA ASP A 249 -10.00 -14.83 -1.95
C ASP A 249 -10.18 -15.87 -0.82
N GLN A 250 -10.73 -15.45 0.33
CA GLN A 250 -11.08 -16.29 1.47
C GLN A 250 -12.01 -17.45 1.11
N GLN A 251 -12.81 -17.30 0.05
CA GLN A 251 -13.71 -18.31 -0.50
C GLN A 251 -13.04 -19.24 -1.52
N LYS A 252 -11.70 -19.13 -1.71
CA LYS A 252 -10.90 -19.83 -2.73
C LYS A 252 -11.29 -19.51 -4.17
N GLU A 253 -11.98 -18.39 -4.40
CA GLU A 253 -12.26 -17.91 -5.76
C GLU A 253 -11.06 -17.13 -6.30
N LEU A 254 -10.76 -17.31 -7.60
CA LEU A 254 -9.69 -16.61 -8.27
C LEU A 254 -10.05 -15.12 -8.39
N THR A 255 -9.23 -14.23 -7.83
CA THR A 255 -9.42 -12.76 -7.91
C THR A 255 -8.39 -12.08 -8.80
N GLY A 256 -7.29 -12.77 -9.10
CA GLY A 256 -6.22 -12.26 -9.93
C GLY A 256 -5.05 -13.22 -10.00
N PHE A 257 -3.92 -12.73 -10.50
CA PHE A 257 -2.71 -13.52 -10.63
C PHE A 257 -1.46 -12.66 -10.46
N VAL A 258 -0.40 -13.28 -9.96
CA VAL A 258 0.94 -12.70 -9.84
C VAL A 258 1.83 -13.32 -10.91
N LEU A 259 2.53 -12.48 -11.67
CA LEU A 259 3.57 -12.88 -12.60
C LEU A 259 4.94 -12.53 -12.01
N THR A 260 5.83 -13.52 -12.03
CA THR A 260 7.26 -13.35 -11.76
C THR A 260 8.01 -13.54 -13.07
N LEU A 261 8.89 -12.60 -13.41
CA LEU A 261 9.54 -12.46 -14.70
C LEU A 261 11.05 -12.55 -14.51
N GLU A 262 11.67 -13.46 -15.24
CA GLU A 262 13.10 -13.71 -15.23
C GLU A 262 13.65 -13.58 -16.65
N ASP A 263 14.70 -12.78 -16.84
CA ASP A 263 15.41 -12.70 -18.12
C ASP A 263 16.30 -13.93 -18.27
N ILE A 264 15.97 -14.77 -19.25
CA ILE A 264 16.71 -16.00 -19.54
C ILE A 264 17.46 -15.91 -20.86
N THR A 265 17.56 -14.71 -21.47
CA THR A 265 18.16 -14.51 -22.79
C THR A 265 19.59 -15.03 -22.81
N GLN A 266 20.44 -14.55 -21.89
CA GLN A 266 21.85 -14.96 -21.82
C GLN A 266 22.00 -16.46 -21.51
N GLN A 267 21.20 -16.99 -20.59
CA GLN A 267 21.27 -18.41 -20.23
C GLN A 267 20.83 -19.32 -21.40
N SER A 268 19.79 -18.92 -22.12
CA SER A 268 19.27 -19.65 -23.28
C SER A 268 20.22 -19.57 -24.48
N GLU A 269 20.84 -18.43 -24.73
CA GLU A 269 21.85 -18.26 -25.78
C GLU A 269 23.08 -19.13 -25.52
N VAL A 270 23.58 -19.14 -24.27
CA VAL A 270 24.70 -20.00 -23.87
C VAL A 270 24.35 -21.47 -24.04
N SER A 271 23.16 -21.89 -23.60
CA SER A 271 22.71 -23.28 -23.76
C SER A 271 22.60 -23.68 -25.23
N THR A 272 21.94 -22.86 -26.05
CA THR A 272 21.77 -23.12 -27.49
C THR A 272 23.12 -23.19 -28.19
N ARG A 273 24.05 -22.28 -27.87
CA ARG A 273 25.39 -22.25 -28.44
C ARG A 273 26.18 -23.51 -28.07
N ARG A 274 26.09 -23.94 -26.82
CA ARG A 274 26.68 -25.20 -26.35
C ARG A 274 26.12 -26.39 -27.12
N ASP A 275 24.81 -26.46 -27.30
CA ASP A 275 24.15 -27.59 -27.99
C ASP A 275 24.56 -27.68 -29.46
N ILE A 276 24.60 -26.54 -30.18
CA ILE A 276 25.07 -26.48 -31.57
C ILE A 276 26.53 -26.95 -31.68
N LEU A 277 27.37 -26.56 -30.72
CA LEU A 277 28.79 -26.94 -30.71
C LEU A 277 28.97 -28.43 -30.42
N LEU A 278 28.26 -28.99 -29.44
CA LEU A 278 28.26 -30.43 -29.17
C LEU A 278 27.78 -31.23 -30.37
N GLN A 279 26.74 -30.76 -31.05
CA GLN A 279 26.24 -31.40 -32.27
C GLN A 279 27.30 -31.37 -33.39
N SER A 280 27.91 -30.20 -33.66
CA SER A 280 28.95 -30.07 -34.70
C SER A 280 30.20 -30.90 -34.41
N LEU A 281 30.59 -31.02 -33.14
CA LEU A 281 31.66 -31.90 -32.70
C LEU A 281 31.31 -33.37 -32.92
N THR A 282 30.09 -33.78 -32.55
CA THR A 282 29.65 -35.17 -32.68
C THR A 282 29.55 -35.58 -34.15
N GLU A 283 28.99 -34.73 -35.00
CA GLU A 283 28.88 -34.98 -36.45
C GLU A 283 30.26 -35.02 -37.11
N GLY A 284 31.13 -34.05 -36.79
CA GLY A 284 32.49 -34.00 -37.32
C GLY A 284 33.34 -35.20 -36.91
N THR A 285 33.37 -35.53 -35.62
CA THR A 285 34.14 -36.66 -35.10
C THR A 285 33.65 -37.99 -35.68
N ARG A 286 32.33 -38.17 -35.83
CA ARG A 286 31.76 -39.37 -36.44
C ARG A 286 32.15 -39.50 -37.92
N ALA A 287 32.12 -38.41 -38.68
CA ALA A 287 32.53 -38.40 -40.08
C ALA A 287 34.02 -38.77 -40.23
N SER A 288 34.88 -38.13 -39.43
CA SER A 288 36.33 -38.42 -39.43
C SER A 288 36.65 -39.86 -39.05
N LEU A 289 36.03 -40.38 -38.00
CA LEU A 289 36.20 -41.78 -37.60
C LEU A 289 35.68 -42.77 -38.66
N ALA A 290 34.60 -42.42 -39.38
CA ALA A 290 34.09 -43.26 -40.46
C ALA A 290 35.07 -43.33 -41.63
N ASN A 291 35.69 -42.20 -42.03
CA ASN A 291 36.69 -42.14 -43.08
C ASN A 291 37.96 -42.94 -42.72
N ILE A 292 38.46 -42.77 -41.48
CA ILE A 292 39.61 -43.54 -40.97
C ILE A 292 39.28 -45.04 -41.00
N ARG A 293 38.10 -45.42 -40.49
CA ARG A 293 37.69 -46.83 -40.45
C ARG A 293 37.58 -47.41 -41.86
N ALA A 294 36.94 -46.72 -42.80
CA ALA A 294 36.81 -47.18 -44.18
C ALA A 294 38.17 -47.37 -44.88
N ALA A 295 39.13 -46.45 -44.63
CA ALA A 295 40.49 -46.58 -45.15
C ALA A 295 41.22 -47.79 -44.55
N ILE A 296 41.09 -48.03 -43.24
CA ILE A 296 41.68 -49.21 -42.58
C ILE A 296 41.03 -50.50 -43.08
N GLU A 297 39.70 -50.57 -43.16
CA GLU A 297 38.95 -51.74 -43.67
C GLU A 297 39.39 -52.08 -45.10
N THR A 298 39.60 -51.07 -45.97
CA THR A 298 40.06 -51.30 -47.34
C THR A 298 41.49 -51.85 -47.39
N ILE A 299 42.38 -51.38 -46.50
CA ILE A 299 43.75 -51.91 -46.38
C ILE A 299 43.73 -53.37 -45.90
N GLU A 300 42.88 -53.70 -44.94
CA GLU A 300 42.74 -55.07 -44.43
C GLU A 300 42.12 -56.04 -45.44
N GLU A 301 41.14 -55.60 -46.22
CA GLU A 301 40.44 -56.44 -47.20
C GLU A 301 41.29 -56.71 -48.47
N TYR A 302 42.21 -55.81 -48.82
CA TYR A 302 43.07 -55.92 -50.01
C TYR A 302 44.58 -55.79 -49.67
N PRO A 303 45.18 -56.74 -48.93
CA PRO A 303 46.56 -56.64 -48.44
C PRO A 303 47.65 -56.66 -49.52
N GLU A 304 47.35 -57.12 -50.74
CA GLU A 304 48.28 -57.17 -51.88
C GLU A 304 48.22 -55.92 -52.79
N MET A 305 47.63 -54.82 -52.32
CA MET A 305 47.53 -53.58 -53.09
C MET A 305 48.91 -52.98 -53.44
N ASP A 306 48.97 -52.19 -54.52
CA ASP A 306 50.20 -51.49 -54.89
C ASP A 306 50.58 -50.41 -53.85
N GLU A 307 51.87 -50.07 -53.80
CA GLU A 307 52.39 -49.11 -52.83
C GLU A 307 51.80 -47.70 -53.01
N GLU A 308 51.44 -47.34 -54.24
CA GLU A 308 50.86 -46.03 -54.58
C GLU A 308 49.46 -45.86 -53.97
N ARG A 309 48.61 -46.90 -54.03
CA ARG A 309 47.28 -46.94 -53.41
C ARG A 309 47.36 -47.02 -51.89
N LEU A 310 48.30 -47.81 -51.35
CA LEU A 310 48.53 -47.89 -49.92
C LEU A 310 48.93 -46.51 -49.34
N GLU A 311 49.76 -45.77 -50.07
CA GLU A 311 50.18 -44.43 -49.69
C GLU A 311 49.00 -43.43 -49.68
N VAL A 312 48.05 -43.55 -50.62
CA VAL A 312 46.81 -42.76 -50.63
C VAL A 312 45.97 -43.02 -49.37
N PHE A 313 45.71 -44.28 -48.98
CA PHE A 313 44.92 -44.57 -47.78
C PHE A 313 45.63 -44.15 -46.49
N ARG A 314 46.96 -44.32 -46.41
CA ARG A 314 47.77 -43.80 -45.28
C ARG A 314 47.69 -42.28 -45.17
N LYS A 315 47.63 -41.58 -46.31
CA LYS A 315 47.44 -40.14 -46.36
C LYS A 315 46.05 -39.74 -45.85
N ILE A 316 44.99 -40.42 -46.30
CA ILE A 316 43.62 -40.20 -45.82
C ILE A 316 43.53 -40.34 -44.29
N ILE A 317 44.09 -41.42 -43.74
CA ILE A 317 44.08 -41.65 -42.28
C ILE A 317 44.79 -40.52 -41.54
N ARG A 318 45.95 -40.06 -42.05
CA ARG A 318 46.72 -38.99 -41.43
C ARG A 318 46.00 -37.65 -41.49
N GLU A 319 45.50 -37.26 -42.66
CA GLU A 319 44.77 -36.01 -42.86
C GLU A 319 43.53 -35.96 -41.99
N GLU A 320 42.79 -37.07 -41.90
CA GLU A 320 41.58 -37.13 -41.10
C GLU A 320 41.86 -37.13 -39.58
N ALA A 321 42.96 -37.77 -39.15
CA ALA A 321 43.40 -37.72 -37.75
C ALA A 321 43.90 -36.33 -37.35
N GLU A 322 44.63 -35.64 -38.24
CA GLU A 322 45.07 -34.25 -38.03
C GLU A 322 43.87 -33.30 -37.98
N MET A 323 42.94 -33.41 -38.92
CA MET A 323 41.69 -32.63 -38.94
C MET A 323 40.87 -32.82 -37.67
N LEU A 324 40.72 -34.07 -37.20
CA LEU A 324 40.02 -34.37 -35.95
C LEU A 324 40.71 -33.72 -34.75
N SER A 325 42.04 -33.81 -34.68
CA SER A 325 42.83 -33.20 -33.60
C SER A 325 42.74 -31.67 -33.61
N GLU A 326 42.81 -31.04 -34.79
CA GLU A 326 42.71 -29.59 -34.92
C GLU A 326 41.31 -29.10 -34.52
N LYS A 327 40.25 -29.75 -35.03
CA LYS A 327 38.86 -29.40 -34.70
C LYS A 327 38.56 -29.55 -33.21
N LEU A 328 39.08 -30.61 -32.58
CA LEU A 328 38.96 -30.81 -31.13
C LEU A 328 39.68 -29.69 -30.35
N ASN A 329 40.91 -29.36 -30.72
CA ASN A 329 41.71 -28.34 -30.05
C ASN A 329 41.09 -26.94 -30.18
N VAL A 330 40.63 -26.56 -31.37
CA VAL A 330 39.93 -25.28 -31.58
C VAL A 330 38.70 -25.19 -30.69
N THR A 331 37.88 -26.24 -30.66
CA THR A 331 36.62 -26.22 -29.89
C THR A 331 36.85 -26.18 -28.37
N ILE A 332 37.89 -26.88 -27.87
CA ILE A 332 38.28 -26.83 -26.46
C ILE A 332 38.82 -25.44 -26.10
N SER A 333 39.66 -24.85 -26.95
CA SER A 333 40.24 -23.52 -26.71
C SER A 333 39.15 -22.43 -26.64
N ASP A 334 38.24 -22.40 -27.62
CA ASP A 334 37.13 -21.42 -27.66
C ASP A 334 36.22 -21.54 -26.44
N HIS A 335 35.97 -22.75 -25.93
CA HIS A 335 35.15 -22.95 -24.74
C HIS A 335 35.88 -22.69 -23.43
N THR A 336 37.19 -22.91 -23.32
CA THR A 336 37.89 -22.61 -22.06
C THR A 336 37.87 -21.12 -21.71
N ALA A 337 37.71 -20.23 -22.69
CA ALA A 337 37.53 -18.80 -22.45
C ALA A 337 36.10 -18.46 -21.96
N ASP A 338 35.06 -18.99 -22.61
CA ASP A 338 33.65 -18.76 -22.25
C ASP A 338 33.20 -19.54 -20.99
N LEU A 339 33.79 -20.71 -20.71
CA LEU A 339 33.55 -21.47 -19.48
C LEU A 339 34.21 -20.83 -18.26
N ARG A 340 35.39 -20.21 -18.43
CA ARG A 340 36.09 -19.51 -17.33
C ARG A 340 35.41 -18.19 -16.95
N SER A 341 34.73 -17.51 -17.87
CA SER A 341 34.03 -16.26 -17.58
C SER A 341 32.71 -16.46 -16.81
N ASN A 342 32.10 -17.64 -16.93
CA ASN A 342 30.81 -17.98 -16.31
C ASN A 342 30.91 -18.90 -15.08
N TRP A 343 32.11 -19.27 -14.63
CA TRP A 343 32.26 -19.81 -13.28
C TRP A 343 32.02 -18.67 -12.28
N GLN A 344 30.76 -18.54 -11.83
CA GLN A 344 30.43 -17.78 -10.63
C GLN A 344 31.09 -18.51 -9.45
N LEU A 345 32.33 -18.14 -9.17
CA LEU A 345 33.00 -18.61 -7.98
C LEU A 345 32.41 -17.84 -6.80
N ASP A 346 31.64 -18.54 -5.99
CA ASP A 346 31.06 -17.95 -4.79
C ASP A 346 32.09 -18.00 -3.65
N PRO A 347 32.19 -16.92 -2.85
CA PRO A 347 33.07 -16.91 -1.71
C PRO A 347 32.54 -17.89 -0.65
N MET A 348 33.35 -18.88 -0.30
CA MET A 348 33.07 -19.88 0.74
C MET A 348 34.25 -19.98 1.71
N LEU A 349 33.95 -20.17 2.99
CA LEU A 349 34.97 -20.48 3.99
C LEU A 349 35.69 -21.79 3.63
N GLY A 350 37.02 -21.80 3.71
CA GLY A 350 37.84 -22.98 3.42
C GLY A 350 37.47 -24.19 4.28
N SER A 351 37.09 -23.98 5.54
CA SER A 351 36.59 -25.04 6.42
C SER A 351 35.29 -25.67 5.90
N ASN A 352 34.36 -24.87 5.36
CA ASN A 352 33.12 -25.37 4.76
C ASN A 352 33.40 -26.19 3.49
N LEU A 353 34.38 -25.77 2.67
CA LEU A 353 34.81 -26.55 1.52
C LEU A 353 35.38 -27.90 1.95
N ILE A 354 36.31 -27.91 2.92
CA ILE A 354 36.94 -29.12 3.44
C ILE A 354 35.86 -30.05 4.03
N TRP A 355 34.91 -29.50 4.77
CA TRP A 355 33.78 -30.27 5.31
C TRP A 355 32.92 -30.89 4.20
N ALA A 356 32.57 -30.13 3.17
CA ALA A 356 31.76 -30.62 2.05
C ALA A 356 32.49 -31.73 1.26
N ILE A 357 33.79 -31.54 1.02
CA ILE A 357 34.67 -32.52 0.39
C ILE A 357 34.70 -33.80 1.24
N ARG A 358 35.02 -33.68 2.53
CA ARG A 358 35.10 -34.78 3.48
C ARG A 358 33.84 -35.63 3.47
N ARG A 359 32.68 -34.98 3.62
CA ARG A 359 31.37 -35.65 3.59
C ARG A 359 31.15 -36.42 2.30
N ARG A 360 31.50 -35.83 1.15
CA ARG A 360 31.33 -36.47 -0.16
C ARG A 360 32.28 -37.67 -0.34
N PHE A 361 33.50 -37.60 0.19
CA PHE A 361 34.45 -38.72 0.21
C PHE A 361 33.97 -39.84 1.13
N GLU A 362 33.50 -39.54 2.34
CA GLU A 362 32.93 -40.51 3.27
C GLU A 362 31.67 -41.19 2.68
N GLU A 363 30.76 -40.43 2.07
CA GLU A 363 29.54 -40.97 1.45
C GLU A 363 29.79 -41.80 0.19
N LYS A 364 30.69 -41.36 -0.72
CA LYS A 364 30.92 -42.07 -2.00
C LYS A 364 31.97 -43.18 -1.93
N LEU A 365 33.02 -42.99 -1.13
CA LEU A 365 34.18 -43.86 -1.13
C LEU A 365 34.29 -44.69 0.16
N VAL A 366 33.48 -44.42 1.19
CA VAL A 366 33.42 -45.17 2.46
C VAL A 366 34.81 -45.24 3.13
N ILE A 367 35.52 -44.11 3.15
CA ILE A 367 36.85 -43.96 3.76
C ILE A 367 36.74 -42.96 4.90
N GLU A 368 37.27 -43.28 6.08
CA GLU A 368 37.43 -42.30 7.17
C GLU A 368 38.51 -41.28 6.80
N THR A 369 38.17 -40.00 6.90
CA THR A 369 39.07 -38.91 6.52
C THR A 369 39.38 -38.01 7.73
N SER A 370 40.65 -37.68 7.92
CA SER A 370 41.14 -36.76 8.95
C SER A 370 41.70 -35.48 8.32
N VAL A 371 41.37 -34.33 8.88
CA VAL A 371 41.89 -33.02 8.45
C VAL A 371 43.00 -32.62 9.41
N GLU A 372 44.22 -32.42 8.89
CA GLU A 372 45.41 -32.08 9.70
C GLU A 372 45.56 -30.57 9.95
N TYR A 373 44.94 -29.71 9.14
CA TYR A 373 45.04 -28.26 9.25
C TYR A 373 43.71 -27.60 8.87
N GLU A 374 43.18 -26.77 9.77
CA GLU A 374 41.97 -25.98 9.56
C GLU A 374 42.34 -24.51 9.84
N GLU A 375 42.68 -23.74 8.80
CA GLU A 375 42.73 -22.29 8.93
C GLU A 375 41.28 -21.79 8.93
N GLU A 376 40.77 -21.37 10.10
CA GLU A 376 39.36 -21.05 10.31
C GLU A 376 38.85 -19.81 9.54
N ASP A 377 39.74 -19.01 8.94
CA ASP A 377 39.40 -17.70 8.37
C ASP A 377 39.74 -17.52 6.88
N LEU A 378 40.13 -18.59 6.19
CA LEU A 378 40.49 -18.51 4.77
C LEU A 378 39.23 -18.49 3.89
N TRP A 379 38.98 -17.38 3.20
CA TRP A 379 37.93 -17.29 2.18
C TRP A 379 38.46 -17.73 0.82
N LEU A 380 37.81 -18.71 0.22
CA LEU A 380 38.12 -19.24 -1.10
C LEU A 380 36.95 -18.94 -2.04
N ASN A 381 37.28 -18.66 -3.30
CA ASN A 381 36.29 -18.56 -4.37
C ASN A 381 36.12 -19.97 -4.96
N VAL A 382 34.96 -20.59 -4.73
CA VAL A 382 34.73 -22.01 -5.02
C VAL A 382 33.56 -22.18 -6.00
N ASP A 383 33.67 -23.19 -6.87
CA ASP A 383 32.60 -23.61 -7.80
C ASP A 383 31.44 -24.27 -7.03
N SER A 384 30.19 -23.97 -7.40
CA SER A 384 28.97 -24.42 -6.68
C SER A 384 28.61 -25.89 -6.92
#